data_AF-A0A9P1FIH2-F1
#
_entry.id   AF-A0A9P1FIH2-F1
#
_cell.length_a   1.000
_cell.length_b   1.000
_cell.length_c   1.000
_cell.angle_alpha   90.00
_cell.angle_beta   90.00
_cell.angle_gamma   90.00
#
_symmetry.space_group_name_H-M   'P 1'
#
loop_
_entity.id
_entity.type
_entity.pdbx_description
1 polymer ?
#
loop_
_entity_poly.entity_id
_entity_poly.type
_entity_poly.pdbx_seq_one_letter_code
_entity_poly.pdbx_strand_id
1 'polypeptide(L)'
;MCHLYTKAGEKIDVELHNGCPYVAHEFGAKLLTVLEQHQIQQELKKMTLKSILTRGAAGLGDKMSIEMAMLVKLKEVMPTLPEDLALKLVPDLSMLTDPNIGLNLPWNRRKRKRLMMARNVIIHMYSGPDASYWERRLSNEHTEVLCVDLEASTPSNALDETTFAFLLSLCASKRVKALLGGPPCRTTSALRFQKDDGPPILRTEDHPYGLPSLTPQQAELVTNDSILWLRLMLMYILCEEVRPKEQAQTAFLCEQPQDPAEYRKKEDVDEHQYFSMWRTQEWKSFQEAYNAKLISFDQGLQLLKQSADGFAVKRLHVKDLKILLALFTPMMMSDLLNNNLEMVNHLNNMLNEINNKRAMKLNMNKVFLQVLHKMNLILSKKNRFLTLWKMKT
;
A
#
# COMPACT_ATOMS: atom_id res chain seq x y z
N MET A 1 -20.66 26.88 22.32
CA MET A 1 -19.82 25.72 22.65
C MET A 1 -19.27 25.14 21.36
N CYS A 2 -17.97 24.85 21.32
CA CYS A 2 -17.35 24.14 20.21
C CYS A 2 -17.47 22.64 20.50
N HIS A 3 -17.59 21.83 19.44
CA HIS A 3 -17.77 20.38 19.58
C HIS A 3 -16.87 19.65 18.60
N LEU A 4 -16.27 18.56 19.07
CA LEU A 4 -15.63 17.56 18.21
C LEU A 4 -16.57 16.37 18.07
N TYR A 5 -16.43 15.61 17.00
CA TYR A 5 -17.14 14.36 16.80
C TYR A 5 -16.14 13.22 16.64
N THR A 6 -16.35 12.12 17.36
CA THR A 6 -15.57 10.91 17.14
C THR A 6 -15.92 10.30 15.78
N LYS A 7 -15.10 9.35 15.30
CA LYS A 7 -15.45 8.55 14.11
C LYS A 7 -16.77 7.80 14.26
N ALA A 8 -17.19 7.49 15.50
CA ALA A 8 -18.47 6.86 15.81
C ALA A 8 -19.64 7.86 15.87
N GLY A 9 -19.39 9.16 15.65
CA GLY A 9 -20.38 10.22 15.72
C GLY A 9 -20.70 10.70 17.13
N GLU A 10 -19.94 10.26 18.14
CA GLU A 10 -20.11 10.74 19.51
C GLU A 10 -19.65 12.19 19.63
N LYS A 11 -20.49 13.02 20.23
CA LYS A 11 -20.25 14.44 20.43
C LYS A 11 -19.36 14.63 21.66
N ILE A 12 -18.22 15.29 21.48
CA ILE A 12 -17.29 15.67 22.54
C ILE A 12 -17.37 17.19 22.70
N ASP A 13 -17.74 17.63 23.90
CA ASP A 13 -17.74 19.04 24.24
C ASP A 13 -16.31 19.55 24.43
N VAL A 14 -15.98 20.65 23.75
CA VAL A 14 -14.66 21.29 23.85
C VAL A 14 -14.77 22.78 24.13
N GLU A 15 -13.85 23.26 24.96
CA GLU A 15 -13.64 24.68 25.22
C GLU A 15 -12.43 25.15 24.43
N LEU A 16 -12.55 26.28 23.72
CA LEU A 16 -11.42 26.86 23.01
C LEU A 16 -10.73 27.87 23.92
N HIS A 17 -9.48 27.61 24.29
CA HIS A 17 -8.62 28.60 24.96
C HIS A 17 -7.47 28.95 24.02
N ASN A 18 -7.38 30.22 23.60
CA ASN A 18 -6.39 30.71 22.63
C ASN A 18 -6.32 29.90 21.32
N GLY A 19 -7.46 29.39 20.86
CA GLY A 19 -7.56 28.57 19.64
C GLY A 19 -7.20 27.09 19.82
N CYS A 20 -6.70 26.68 20.98
CA CYS A 20 -6.48 25.28 21.31
C CYS A 20 -7.76 24.67 21.90
N PRO A 21 -8.20 23.47 21.46
CA PRO A 21 -9.34 22.78 22.05
C PRO A 21 -8.95 22.09 23.36
N TYR A 22 -9.71 22.37 24.41
CA TYR A 22 -9.62 21.76 25.74
C TYR A 22 -10.83 20.87 25.94
N VAL A 23 -10.60 19.71 26.54
CA VAL A 23 -11.63 18.75 26.95
C VAL A 23 -11.72 18.73 28.47
N ALA A 24 -12.84 18.25 29.00
CA ALA A 24 -12.97 18.01 30.43
C ALA A 24 -11.83 17.11 30.94
N HIS A 25 -11.29 17.43 32.12
CA HIS A 25 -10.13 16.72 32.69
C HIS A 25 -10.34 15.20 32.76
N GLU A 26 -11.53 14.74 33.18
CA GLU A 26 -11.85 13.31 33.23
C GLU A 26 -11.79 12.63 31.87
N PHE A 27 -12.26 13.31 30.81
CA PHE A 27 -12.18 12.81 29.45
C PHE A 27 -10.73 12.81 28.94
N GLY A 28 -9.98 13.88 29.21
CA GLY A 28 -8.55 13.97 28.89
C GLY A 28 -7.73 12.85 29.54
N ALA A 29 -7.96 12.56 30.82
CA ALA A 29 -7.29 11.48 31.54
C ALA A 29 -7.59 10.10 30.95
N LYS A 30 -8.85 9.85 30.55
CA LYS A 30 -9.24 8.62 29.84
C LYS A 30 -8.54 8.52 28.49
N LEU A 31 -8.47 9.62 27.73
CA LEU A 31 -7.79 9.67 26.43
C LEU A 31 -6.30 9.37 26.58
N LEU A 32 -5.62 9.95 27.57
CA LEU A 32 -4.21 9.68 27.87
C LEU A 32 -3.99 8.20 28.17
N THR A 33 -4.83 7.59 29.00
CA THR A 33 -4.76 6.15 29.31
C THR A 33 -4.85 5.29 28.04
N VAL A 34 -5.76 5.63 27.12
CA VAL A 34 -5.90 4.92 25.84
C VAL A 34 -4.67 5.10 24.96
N LEU A 35 -4.11 6.31 24.90
CA LEU A 35 -2.91 6.60 24.11
C LEU A 35 -1.68 5.87 24.66
N GLU A 36 -1.49 5.84 25.97
CA GLU A 36 -0.41 5.12 26.65
C GLU A 36 -0.52 3.61 26.40
N GLN A 37 -1.72 3.04 26.55
CA GLN A 37 -1.96 1.63 26.23
C GLN A 37 -1.66 1.33 24.76
N HIS A 38 -2.09 2.20 23.85
CA HIS A 38 -1.79 2.06 22.43
C HIS A 38 -0.27 2.08 22.18
N GLN A 39 0.46 3.01 22.79
CA GLN A 39 1.91 3.10 22.65
C GLN A 39 2.61 1.83 23.17
N ILE A 40 2.20 1.31 24.32
CA ILE A 40 2.72 0.05 24.87
C ILE A 40 2.48 -1.10 23.89
N GLN A 41 1.29 -1.20 23.30
CA GLN A 41 0.98 -2.25 22.31
C GLN A 41 1.86 -2.12 21.06
N GLN A 42 2.09 -0.91 20.55
CA GLN A 42 2.99 -0.69 19.40
C GLN A 42 4.44 -1.12 19.71
N GLU A 43 4.95 -0.79 20.90
CA GLU A 43 6.30 -1.22 21.31
C GLU A 43 6.40 -2.73 21.48
N LEU A 44 5.41 -3.38 22.10
CA LEU A 44 5.35 -4.84 22.19
C LEU A 44 5.33 -5.50 20.81
N LYS A 45 4.57 -4.92 19.88
CA LYS A 45 4.48 -5.38 18.49
C LYS A 45 5.81 -5.21 17.76
N LYS A 46 6.49 -4.08 17.94
CA LYS A 46 7.84 -3.81 17.40
C LYS A 46 8.87 -4.82 17.93
N MET A 47 8.88 -5.06 19.24
CA MET A 47 9.77 -6.05 19.87
C MET A 47 9.49 -7.46 19.38
N THR A 48 8.21 -7.83 19.23
CA THR A 48 7.80 -9.14 18.69
C THR A 48 8.26 -9.31 17.26
N LEU A 49 8.07 -8.29 16.42
CA LEU A 49 8.55 -8.29 15.02
C LEU A 49 10.07 -8.49 14.97
N LYS A 50 10.84 -7.72 15.75
CA LYS A 50 12.30 -7.88 15.84
C LYS A 50 12.70 -9.29 16.27
N SER A 51 12.05 -9.82 17.29
CA SER A 51 12.30 -11.18 17.77
C SER A 51 12.08 -12.21 16.66
N ILE A 52 11.00 -12.11 15.90
CA ILE A 52 10.70 -13.01 14.77
C ILE A 52 11.75 -12.89 13.67
N LEU A 53 12.15 -11.67 13.30
CA LEU A 53 13.12 -11.45 12.23
C LEU A 53 14.51 -12.00 12.59
N THR A 54 14.92 -11.91 13.87
CA THR A 54 16.22 -12.38 14.33
C THR A 54 16.24 -13.87 14.66
N ARG A 55 15.20 -14.39 15.32
CA ARG A 55 15.18 -15.75 15.89
C ARG A 55 14.28 -16.73 15.12
N GLY A 56 13.55 -16.24 14.13
CA GLY A 56 12.55 -17.01 13.39
C GLY A 56 11.21 -17.09 14.11
N ALA A 57 10.21 -17.59 13.38
CA ALA A 57 8.85 -17.79 13.90
C ALA A 57 8.66 -19.10 14.69
N ALA A 58 9.76 -19.78 15.02
CA ALA A 58 9.72 -21.08 15.70
C ALA A 58 9.05 -20.93 17.08
N GLY A 59 8.00 -21.73 17.32
CA GLY A 59 7.20 -21.68 18.55
C GLY A 59 5.97 -20.76 18.51
N LEU A 60 5.79 -19.93 17.47
CA LEU A 60 4.58 -19.10 17.33
C LEU A 60 3.37 -19.89 16.83
N GLY A 61 3.58 -20.91 16.01
CA GLY A 61 2.52 -21.80 15.50
C GLY A 61 1.28 -21.02 15.04
N ASP A 62 0.10 -21.45 15.48
CA ASP A 62 -1.20 -20.84 15.18
C ASP A 62 -1.48 -19.50 15.87
N LYS A 63 -0.59 -19.03 16.77
CA LYS A 63 -0.79 -17.81 17.58
C LYS A 63 -0.34 -16.51 16.87
N MET A 64 0.26 -16.60 15.69
CA MET A 64 0.64 -15.41 14.92
C MET A 64 -0.59 -14.71 14.36
N SER A 65 -0.75 -13.41 14.68
CA SER A 65 -1.83 -12.61 14.10
C SER A 65 -1.60 -12.35 12.61
N ILE A 66 -2.67 -12.11 11.86
CA ILE A 66 -2.58 -11.76 10.42
C ILE A 66 -1.74 -10.51 10.20
N GLU A 67 -1.97 -9.53 11.06
CA GLU A 67 -1.21 -8.28 11.09
C GLU A 67 0.30 -8.53 11.28
N MET A 68 0.71 -9.36 12.26
CA MET A 68 2.12 -9.68 12.48
C MET A 68 2.72 -10.45 11.30
N ALA A 69 1.97 -11.38 10.73
CA ALA A 69 2.42 -12.15 9.58
C ALA A 69 2.63 -11.26 8.34
N MET A 70 1.76 -10.25 8.14
CA MET A 70 1.93 -9.23 7.11
C MET A 70 3.15 -8.34 7.36
N LEU A 71 3.40 -7.94 8.61
CA LEU A 71 4.59 -7.15 8.97
C LEU A 71 5.89 -7.91 8.72
N VAL A 72 5.92 -9.19 9.09
CA VAL A 72 7.06 -10.08 8.82
C VAL A 72 7.29 -10.18 7.31
N LYS A 73 6.22 -10.41 6.53
CA LYS A 73 6.33 -10.46 5.07
C LYS A 73 6.82 -9.15 4.46
N LEU A 74 6.31 -8.03 4.96
CA LEU A 74 6.73 -6.70 4.51
C LEU A 74 8.22 -6.47 4.79
N LYS A 75 8.71 -6.85 5.96
CA LYS A 75 10.14 -6.76 6.32
C LYS A 75 11.01 -7.77 5.58
N GLU A 76 10.45 -8.90 5.13
CA GLU A 76 11.15 -9.84 4.25
C GLU A 76 11.36 -9.23 2.85
N VAL A 77 10.33 -8.58 2.30
CA VAL A 77 10.40 -7.92 0.97
C VAL A 77 11.19 -6.62 1.03
N MET A 78 11.05 -5.86 2.12
CA MET A 78 11.62 -4.52 2.31
C MET A 78 12.39 -4.46 3.64
N PRO A 79 13.59 -5.06 3.68
CA PRO A 79 14.35 -5.22 4.93
C PRO A 79 14.83 -3.91 5.53
N THR A 80 14.99 -2.86 4.73
CA THR A 80 15.41 -1.52 5.18
C THR A 80 14.27 -0.63 5.66
N LEU A 81 13.02 -1.02 5.42
CA LEU A 81 11.86 -0.20 5.77
C LEU A 81 11.84 0.11 7.29
N PRO A 82 11.77 1.39 7.71
CA PRO A 82 11.72 1.73 9.13
C PRO A 82 10.55 1.04 9.84
N GLU A 83 10.80 0.51 11.03
CA GLU A 83 9.81 -0.28 11.78
C GLU A 83 8.57 0.54 12.14
N ASP A 84 8.75 1.80 12.53
CA ASP A 84 7.63 2.68 12.89
C ASP A 84 6.74 2.98 11.68
N LEU A 85 7.33 3.01 10.48
CA LEU A 85 6.57 3.13 9.24
C LEU A 85 5.87 1.80 8.90
N ALA A 86 6.56 0.67 9.03
CA ALA A 86 5.98 -0.66 8.84
C ALA A 86 4.73 -0.88 9.70
N LEU A 87 4.79 -0.51 10.98
CA LEU A 87 3.68 -0.63 11.92
C LEU A 87 2.47 0.22 11.53
N LYS A 88 2.67 1.39 10.89
CA LYS A 88 1.60 2.26 10.38
C LYS A 88 1.01 1.78 9.05
N LEU A 89 1.72 0.92 8.31
CA LEU A 89 1.24 0.43 7.01
C LEU A 89 0.17 -0.65 7.15
N VAL A 90 0.35 -1.55 8.12
CA VAL A 90 -0.56 -2.68 8.32
C VAL A 90 -1.61 -2.31 9.35
N PRO A 91 -2.90 -2.23 8.97
CA PRO A 91 -3.96 -1.85 9.88
C PRO A 91 -4.27 -2.98 10.87
N ASP A 92 -4.98 -2.65 11.95
CA ASP A 92 -5.55 -3.67 12.84
C ASP A 92 -6.64 -4.45 12.10
N LEU A 93 -6.30 -5.65 11.62
CA LEU A 93 -7.22 -6.50 10.86
C LEU A 93 -8.30 -7.14 11.73
N SER A 94 -8.23 -7.05 13.06
CA SER A 94 -9.28 -7.56 13.94
C SER A 94 -10.63 -6.85 13.70
N MET A 95 -10.60 -5.61 13.21
CA MET A 95 -11.80 -4.83 12.87
C MET A 95 -12.65 -5.46 11.76
N LEU A 96 -12.08 -6.33 10.92
CA LEU A 96 -12.84 -7.06 9.90
C LEU A 96 -13.81 -8.09 10.49
N THR A 97 -13.69 -8.40 11.79
CA THR A 97 -14.62 -9.29 12.50
C THR A 97 -15.85 -8.57 13.05
N ASP A 98 -15.85 -7.23 13.05
CA ASP A 98 -17.00 -6.43 13.50
C ASP A 98 -18.19 -6.61 12.54
N PRO A 99 -19.37 -7.07 13.01
CA PRO A 99 -20.60 -7.12 12.20
C PRO A 99 -20.93 -5.81 11.50
N ASN A 100 -20.60 -4.68 12.11
CA ASN A 100 -20.99 -3.34 11.69
C ASN A 100 -19.92 -2.63 10.85
N ILE A 101 -18.84 -3.31 10.49
CA ILE A 101 -17.66 -2.69 9.87
C ILE A 101 -17.98 -1.82 8.65
N GLY A 102 -18.96 -2.17 7.82
CA GLY A 102 -19.31 -1.31 6.66
C GLY A 102 -20.37 -0.27 6.89
N LEU A 103 -20.75 0.01 8.14
CA LEU A 103 -21.23 1.36 8.48
C LEU A 103 -20.08 2.38 8.37
N ASN A 104 -18.84 1.93 8.59
CA ASN A 104 -17.63 2.75 8.54
C ASN A 104 -16.91 2.68 7.18
N LEU A 105 -17.50 2.02 6.17
CA LEU A 105 -16.93 1.95 4.82
C LEU A 105 -17.58 2.98 3.89
N PRO A 106 -16.80 3.63 3.02
CA PRO A 106 -17.31 4.68 2.13
C PRO A 106 -18.29 4.12 1.07
N TRP A 107 -18.09 2.88 0.63
CA TRP A 107 -18.93 2.27 -0.40
C TRP A 107 -20.18 1.66 0.20
N ASN A 108 -21.35 1.96 -0.36
CA ASN A 108 -22.62 1.40 0.09
C ASN A 108 -22.70 -0.15 -0.01
N ARG A 109 -23.71 -0.73 0.63
CA ARG A 109 -23.96 -2.18 0.67
C ARG A 109 -23.99 -2.83 -0.71
N ARG A 110 -24.59 -2.17 -1.70
CA ARG A 110 -24.71 -2.70 -3.07
C ARG A 110 -23.33 -2.82 -3.72
N LYS A 111 -22.51 -1.76 -3.67
CA LYS A 111 -21.15 -1.77 -4.23
C LYS A 111 -20.29 -2.83 -3.54
N ARG A 112 -20.32 -2.91 -2.21
CA ARG A 112 -19.59 -3.94 -1.45
C ARG A 112 -20.01 -5.35 -1.85
N LYS A 113 -21.31 -5.62 -2.00
CA LYS A 113 -21.81 -6.93 -2.45
C LYS A 113 -21.29 -7.28 -3.85
N ARG A 114 -21.30 -6.34 -4.80
CA ARG A 114 -20.75 -6.58 -6.14
C ARG A 114 -19.26 -6.91 -6.07
N LEU A 115 -18.47 -6.13 -5.33
CA LEU A 115 -17.04 -6.39 -5.12
C LEU A 115 -16.77 -7.76 -4.51
N MET A 116 -17.60 -8.24 -3.59
CA MET A 116 -17.44 -9.55 -2.96
C MET A 116 -17.90 -10.71 -3.84
N MET A 117 -18.84 -10.49 -4.76
CA MET A 117 -19.38 -11.52 -5.66
C MET A 117 -18.67 -11.58 -7.01
N ALA A 118 -18.00 -10.50 -7.43
CA ALA A 118 -17.29 -10.43 -8.70
C ALA A 118 -16.20 -11.50 -8.78
N ARG A 119 -16.07 -12.13 -9.95
CA ARG A 119 -15.00 -13.12 -10.21
C ARG A 119 -13.65 -12.42 -10.35
N ASN A 120 -13.65 -11.23 -10.92
CA ASN A 120 -12.49 -10.37 -11.12
C ASN A 120 -12.73 -9.02 -10.45
N VAL A 121 -11.72 -8.50 -9.76
CA VAL A 121 -11.72 -7.16 -9.17
C VAL A 121 -10.54 -6.38 -9.74
N ILE A 122 -10.79 -5.15 -10.16
CA ILE A 122 -9.74 -4.19 -10.53
C ILE A 122 -9.77 -3.09 -9.48
N ILE A 123 -8.65 -2.81 -8.84
CA ILE A 123 -8.56 -1.68 -7.89
C ILE A 123 -7.67 -0.61 -8.51
N HIS A 124 -8.22 0.59 -8.65
CA HIS A 124 -7.50 1.78 -9.05
C HIS A 124 -7.37 2.71 -7.84
N MET A 125 -6.21 2.65 -7.20
CA MET A 125 -5.82 3.54 -6.12
C MET A 125 -5.46 4.91 -6.70
N TYR A 126 -5.79 5.98 -5.99
CA TYR A 126 -5.44 7.36 -6.34
C TYR A 126 -5.96 7.75 -7.74
N SER A 127 -7.20 7.37 -8.03
CA SER A 127 -7.78 7.48 -9.38
C SER A 127 -8.13 8.92 -9.79
N GLY A 128 -8.10 9.87 -8.87
CA GLY A 128 -8.68 11.19 -9.05
C GLY A 128 -10.21 11.15 -9.20
N PRO A 129 -10.80 12.24 -9.74
CA PRO A 129 -12.25 12.44 -9.73
C PRO A 129 -13.04 11.57 -10.71
N ASP A 130 -12.39 11.07 -11.77
CA ASP A 130 -13.04 10.38 -12.89
C ASP A 130 -13.34 8.88 -12.64
N ALA A 131 -13.66 8.50 -11.40
CA ALA A 131 -13.98 7.11 -11.04
C ALA A 131 -15.06 6.49 -11.95
N SER A 132 -16.09 7.26 -12.30
CA SER A 132 -17.21 6.81 -13.15
C SER A 132 -16.79 6.39 -14.56
N TYR A 133 -15.70 6.95 -15.10
CA TYR A 133 -15.18 6.56 -16.41
C TYR A 133 -14.66 5.12 -16.37
N TRP A 134 -13.83 4.82 -15.39
CA TRP A 134 -13.23 3.50 -15.18
C TRP A 134 -14.29 2.45 -14.87
N GLU A 135 -15.19 2.76 -13.93
CA GLU A 135 -16.24 1.82 -13.53
C GLU A 135 -17.15 1.44 -14.71
N ARG A 136 -17.60 2.40 -15.51
CA ARG A 136 -18.47 2.13 -16.67
C ARG A 136 -17.78 1.37 -17.78
N ARG A 137 -16.47 1.59 -17.97
CA ARG A 137 -15.75 1.04 -19.12
C ARG A 137 -15.20 -0.37 -18.88
N LEU A 138 -14.88 -0.70 -17.63
CA LEU A 138 -14.21 -1.96 -17.29
C LEU A 138 -15.08 -2.91 -16.45
N SER A 139 -16.15 -2.42 -15.79
CA SER A 139 -17.06 -3.31 -15.05
C SER A 139 -18.01 -4.05 -16.00
N ASN A 140 -18.29 -5.30 -15.69
CA ASN A 140 -19.26 -6.14 -16.39
C ASN A 140 -19.84 -7.19 -15.40
N GLU A 141 -20.53 -8.21 -15.90
CA GLU A 141 -21.15 -9.26 -15.07
C GLU A 141 -20.14 -9.99 -14.15
N HIS A 142 -18.88 -10.10 -14.58
CA HIS A 142 -17.85 -10.88 -13.88
C HIS A 142 -16.74 -10.02 -13.28
N THR A 143 -16.61 -8.77 -13.72
CA THR A 143 -15.56 -7.84 -13.31
C THR A 143 -16.17 -6.63 -12.62
N GLU A 144 -15.70 -6.31 -11.41
CA GLU A 144 -16.03 -5.06 -10.72
C GLU A 144 -14.78 -4.20 -10.54
N VAL A 145 -14.91 -2.90 -10.82
CA VAL A 145 -13.84 -1.92 -10.66
C VAL A 145 -14.07 -1.13 -9.37
N LEU A 146 -13.01 -0.93 -8.59
CA LEU A 146 -13.01 -0.09 -7.40
C LEU A 146 -12.02 1.06 -7.57
N CYS A 147 -12.53 2.28 -7.71
CA CYS A 147 -11.72 3.48 -7.66
C CYS A 147 -11.63 3.98 -6.21
N VAL A 148 -10.42 4.24 -5.74
CA VAL A 148 -10.13 4.68 -4.38
C VAL A 148 -9.44 6.03 -4.44
N ASP A 149 -10.18 7.11 -4.16
CA ASP A 149 -9.64 8.46 -4.11
C ASP A 149 -10.49 9.34 -3.19
N LEU A 150 -9.91 10.42 -2.65
CA LEU A 150 -10.64 11.44 -1.90
C LEU A 150 -11.54 12.29 -2.82
N GLU A 151 -11.15 12.44 -4.09
CA GLU A 151 -11.88 13.23 -5.09
C GLU A 151 -12.87 12.41 -5.92
N ALA A 152 -12.89 11.07 -5.74
CA ALA A 152 -13.79 10.19 -6.47
C ALA A 152 -15.27 10.49 -6.14
N SER A 153 -16.17 10.05 -7.03
CA SER A 153 -17.63 10.18 -6.81
C SER A 153 -18.14 9.51 -5.53
N THR A 154 -17.36 8.58 -4.97
CA THR A 154 -17.54 8.07 -3.61
C THR A 154 -16.21 8.26 -2.89
N PRO A 155 -16.01 9.39 -2.19
CA PRO A 155 -14.75 9.70 -1.53
C PRO A 155 -14.35 8.58 -0.57
N SER A 156 -13.12 8.13 -0.69
CA SER A 156 -12.57 7.02 0.10
C SER A 156 -11.12 7.32 0.46
N ASN A 157 -10.80 7.25 1.74
CA ASN A 157 -9.47 7.60 2.24
C ASN A 157 -8.62 6.34 2.40
N ALA A 158 -7.59 6.18 1.57
CA ALA A 158 -6.66 5.05 1.68
C ALA A 158 -5.77 5.11 2.93
N LEU A 159 -5.74 6.23 3.67
CA LEU A 159 -5.12 6.34 5.01
C LEU A 159 -6.05 5.83 6.12
N ASP A 160 -7.36 5.78 5.90
CA ASP A 160 -8.29 5.29 6.90
C ASP A 160 -8.14 3.77 7.08
N GLU A 161 -7.95 3.36 8.34
CA GLU A 161 -7.64 1.98 8.72
C GLU A 161 -8.75 1.00 8.31
N THR A 162 -10.02 1.37 8.46
CA THR A 162 -11.16 0.53 8.07
C THR A 162 -11.26 0.38 6.57
N THR A 163 -11.10 1.49 5.85
CA THR A 163 -11.07 1.48 4.38
C THR A 163 -9.93 0.59 3.88
N PHE A 164 -8.73 0.76 4.43
CA PHE A 164 -7.57 -0.01 3.99
C PHE A 164 -7.63 -1.49 4.39
N ALA A 165 -8.12 -1.82 5.58
CA ALA A 165 -8.38 -3.21 5.99
C ALA A 165 -9.35 -3.91 5.03
N PHE A 166 -10.40 -3.21 4.58
CA PHE A 166 -11.31 -3.76 3.57
C PHE A 166 -10.62 -3.98 2.22
N LEU A 167 -9.76 -3.05 1.77
CA LEU A 167 -8.97 -3.24 0.54
C LEU A 167 -8.04 -4.46 0.63
N LEU A 168 -7.36 -4.66 1.78
CA LEU A 168 -6.55 -5.85 2.01
C LEU A 168 -7.40 -7.14 2.00
N SER A 169 -8.64 -7.09 2.50
CA SER A 169 -9.57 -8.23 2.40
C SER A 169 -9.92 -8.59 0.96
N LEU A 170 -10.03 -7.59 0.07
CA LEU A 170 -10.23 -7.83 -1.37
C LEU A 170 -8.99 -8.46 -1.99
N CYS A 171 -7.80 -7.95 -1.69
CA CYS A 171 -6.52 -8.51 -2.16
C CYS A 171 -6.38 -9.98 -1.76
N ALA A 172 -6.67 -10.32 -0.50
CA ALA A 172 -6.55 -11.70 -0.02
C ALA A 172 -7.57 -12.68 -0.62
N SER A 173 -8.64 -12.17 -1.22
CA SER A 173 -9.70 -12.99 -1.81
C SER A 173 -9.32 -13.68 -3.12
N LYS A 174 -8.10 -13.43 -3.66
CA LYS A 174 -7.56 -14.00 -4.91
C LYS A 174 -8.29 -13.56 -6.19
N ARG A 175 -9.22 -12.61 -6.06
CA ARG A 175 -10.06 -12.11 -7.16
C ARG A 175 -9.55 -10.80 -7.74
N VAL A 176 -8.65 -10.10 -7.05
CA VAL A 176 -7.99 -8.91 -7.61
C VAL A 176 -7.09 -9.34 -8.77
N LYS A 177 -7.35 -8.80 -9.96
CA LYS A 177 -6.62 -9.10 -11.19
C LYS A 177 -5.71 -7.95 -11.64
N ALA A 178 -6.00 -6.73 -11.18
CA ALA A 178 -5.17 -5.57 -11.45
C ALA A 178 -5.19 -4.61 -10.27
N LEU A 179 -4.01 -4.10 -9.94
CA LEU A 179 -3.77 -2.98 -9.03
C LEU A 179 -3.10 -1.86 -9.82
N LEU A 180 -3.80 -0.74 -9.94
CA LEU A 180 -3.32 0.45 -10.63
C LEU A 180 -3.26 1.60 -9.62
N GLY A 181 -2.29 2.49 -9.73
CA GLY A 181 -2.38 3.77 -9.04
C GLY A 181 -1.21 4.70 -9.25
N GLY A 182 -1.47 5.99 -9.07
CA GLY A 182 -0.46 7.05 -9.02
C GLY A 182 -0.45 7.70 -7.64
N PRO A 183 0.30 7.16 -6.67
CA PRO A 183 0.34 7.73 -5.33
C PRO A 183 0.79 9.20 -5.35
N PRO A 184 0.45 10.02 -4.33
CA PRO A 184 0.81 11.43 -4.34
C PRO A 184 2.32 11.66 -4.51
N CYS A 185 2.69 12.47 -5.51
CA CYS A 185 4.08 12.84 -5.79
C CYS A 185 4.46 14.21 -5.20
N ARG A 186 3.56 14.85 -4.46
CA ARG A 186 3.75 16.22 -3.97
C ARG A 186 4.93 16.34 -3.02
N THR A 187 5.38 15.29 -2.34
CA THR A 187 6.56 15.29 -1.44
C THR A 187 7.85 14.85 -2.13
N THR A 188 7.78 14.47 -3.41
CA THR A 188 8.89 13.91 -4.20
C THR A 188 9.16 14.67 -5.50
N SER A 189 8.35 15.70 -5.78
CA SER A 189 8.48 16.54 -6.98
C SER A 189 9.85 17.22 -7.05
N ALA A 190 10.48 17.13 -8.23
CA ALA A 190 11.71 17.86 -8.55
C ALA A 190 11.56 19.39 -8.44
N LEU A 191 10.32 19.91 -8.55
CA LEU A 191 10.05 21.35 -8.41
C LEU A 191 10.38 21.89 -7.02
N ARG A 192 10.45 21.04 -5.98
CA ARG A 192 10.86 21.45 -4.63
C ARG A 192 12.32 21.86 -4.51
N PHE A 193 13.12 21.51 -5.51
CA PHE A 193 14.55 21.84 -5.56
C PHE A 193 14.79 23.15 -6.33
N GLN A 194 13.74 23.80 -6.82
CA GLN A 194 13.84 25.14 -7.40
C GLN A 194 14.14 26.14 -6.27
N LYS A 195 15.13 27.01 -6.51
CA LYS A 195 15.53 28.07 -5.58
C LYS A 195 14.64 29.30 -5.80
N ASP A 196 13.32 29.12 -5.76
CA ASP A 196 12.31 30.09 -6.22
C ASP A 196 11.24 30.43 -5.17
N ASP A 197 11.59 30.37 -3.88
CA ASP A 197 10.70 30.57 -2.74
C ASP A 197 9.47 29.61 -2.71
N GLY A 198 9.50 28.54 -3.52
CA GLY A 198 8.49 27.50 -3.55
C GLY A 198 8.47 26.60 -2.30
N PRO A 199 7.60 25.57 -2.28
CA PRO A 199 7.54 24.62 -1.19
C PRO A 199 8.91 23.95 -0.95
N PRO A 200 9.38 23.84 0.31
CA PRO A 200 10.75 23.41 0.58
C PRO A 200 10.98 21.94 0.21
N ILE A 201 12.25 21.56 0.12
CA ILE A 201 12.68 20.16 0.02
C ILE A 201 12.26 19.42 1.29
N LEU A 202 11.67 18.24 1.12
CA LEU A 202 11.16 17.44 2.25
C LEU A 202 11.88 16.11 2.46
N ARG A 203 12.60 15.63 1.44
CA ARG A 203 13.26 14.32 1.42
C ARG A 203 14.55 14.43 0.61
N THR A 204 15.52 13.61 0.98
CA THR A 204 16.76 13.36 0.23
C THR A 204 16.99 11.86 0.13
N GLU A 205 18.00 11.42 -0.62
CA GLU A 205 18.37 10.00 -0.67
C GLU A 205 18.75 9.45 0.71
N ASP A 206 19.41 10.24 1.57
CA ASP A 206 19.76 9.85 2.95
C ASP A 206 18.55 9.88 3.90
N HIS A 207 17.54 10.68 3.58
CA HIS A 207 16.33 10.86 4.39
C HIS A 207 15.06 10.65 3.55
N PRO A 208 14.83 9.43 3.02
CA PRO A 208 13.73 9.16 2.08
C PRO A 208 12.35 9.27 2.73
N TYR A 209 12.29 9.22 4.06
CA TYR A 209 11.08 9.32 4.89
C TYR A 209 10.92 10.65 5.62
N GLY A 210 11.71 11.66 5.23
CA GLY A 210 11.60 13.02 5.76
C GLY A 210 12.90 13.50 6.41
N LEU A 211 13.24 14.76 6.15
CA LEU A 211 14.39 15.39 6.77
C LEU A 211 14.24 15.49 8.30
N PRO A 212 15.33 15.40 9.08
CA PRO A 212 15.26 15.59 10.53
C PRO A 212 14.78 16.98 10.96
N SER A 213 14.91 17.99 10.08
CA SER A 213 14.56 19.38 10.32
C SER A 213 13.10 19.73 9.97
N LEU A 214 12.29 18.76 9.53
CA LEU A 214 10.91 19.03 9.15
C LEU A 214 10.06 19.54 10.33
N THR A 215 9.14 20.45 10.03
CA THR A 215 8.08 20.79 10.98
C THR A 215 7.15 19.57 11.20
N PRO A 216 6.40 19.50 12.31
CA PRO A 216 5.47 18.39 12.55
C PRO A 216 4.48 18.16 11.39
N GLN A 217 3.97 19.23 10.78
CA GLN A 217 3.04 19.15 9.65
C GLN A 217 3.71 18.59 8.39
N GLN A 218 4.97 18.98 8.13
CA GLN A 218 5.73 18.46 7.00
C GLN A 218 6.10 16.99 7.21
N ALA A 219 6.50 16.62 8.42
CA ALA A 219 6.81 15.23 8.78
C ALA A 219 5.57 14.33 8.64
N GLU A 220 4.39 14.82 9.06
CA GLU A 220 3.12 14.12 8.87
C GLU A 220 2.78 13.97 7.37
N LEU A 221 2.92 15.04 6.59
CA LEU A 221 2.70 15.02 5.14
C LEU A 221 3.57 13.96 4.44
N VAL A 222 4.86 13.95 4.75
CA VAL A 222 5.83 12.99 4.21
C VAL A 222 5.52 11.57 4.66
N THR A 223 5.17 11.38 5.93
CA THR A 223 4.77 10.07 6.47
C THR A 223 3.55 9.55 5.72
N ASN A 224 2.51 10.37 5.57
CA ASN A 224 1.26 10.00 4.91
C ASN A 224 1.50 9.66 3.42
N ASP A 225 2.27 10.46 2.69
CA ASP A 225 2.60 10.16 1.29
C ASP A 225 3.41 8.87 1.15
N SER A 226 4.35 8.62 2.07
CA SER A 226 5.11 7.37 2.12
C SER A 226 4.18 6.18 2.38
N ILE A 227 3.24 6.32 3.32
CA ILE A 227 2.25 5.30 3.63
C ILE A 227 1.42 4.97 2.38
N LEU A 228 0.92 5.97 1.66
CA LEU A 228 0.13 5.73 0.45
C LEU A 228 0.95 4.98 -0.63
N TRP A 229 2.19 5.41 -0.89
CA TRP A 229 3.10 4.70 -1.80
C TRP A 229 3.29 3.23 -1.41
N LEU A 230 3.65 2.99 -0.15
CA LEU A 230 3.94 1.66 0.38
C LEU A 230 2.69 0.78 0.50
N ARG A 231 1.51 1.37 0.74
CA ARG A 231 0.22 0.65 0.80
C ARG A 231 -0.15 0.03 -0.55
N LEU A 232 0.13 0.71 -1.67
CA LEU A 232 -0.07 0.15 -3.00
C LEU A 232 0.81 -1.11 -3.23
N MET A 233 2.08 -1.05 -2.84
CA MET A 233 2.98 -2.20 -2.90
C MET A 233 2.57 -3.32 -1.93
N LEU A 234 2.13 -2.98 -0.71
CA LEU A 234 1.64 -3.95 0.27
C LEU A 234 0.41 -4.71 -0.24
N MET A 235 -0.52 -4.02 -0.90
CA MET A 235 -1.68 -4.65 -1.55
C MET A 235 -1.24 -5.64 -2.62
N TYR A 236 -0.22 -5.30 -3.41
CA TYR A 236 0.33 -6.19 -4.43
C TYR A 236 1.04 -7.40 -3.84
N ILE A 237 1.91 -7.18 -2.84
CA ILE A 237 2.55 -8.25 -2.05
C ILE A 237 1.48 -9.24 -1.59
N LEU A 238 0.40 -8.73 -0.98
CA LEU A 238 -0.67 -9.58 -0.49
C LEU A 238 -1.37 -10.37 -1.62
N CYS A 239 -1.67 -9.72 -2.75
CA CYS A 239 -2.28 -10.40 -3.90
C CYS A 239 -1.42 -11.57 -4.40
N GLU A 240 -0.13 -11.34 -4.58
CA GLU A 240 0.80 -12.35 -5.09
C GLU A 240 1.03 -13.49 -4.11
N GLU A 241 1.06 -13.20 -2.82
CA GLU A 241 1.26 -14.23 -1.79
C GLU A 241 0.06 -15.16 -1.64
N VAL A 242 -1.17 -14.67 -1.87
CA VAL A 242 -2.37 -15.54 -1.86
C VAL A 242 -2.66 -16.19 -3.22
N ARG A 243 -1.99 -15.74 -4.29
CA ARG A 243 -2.28 -16.12 -5.66
C ARG A 243 -2.00 -17.62 -5.86
N PRO A 244 -2.99 -18.41 -6.34
CA PRO A 244 -2.74 -19.78 -6.77
C PRO A 244 -1.75 -19.78 -7.94
N LYS A 245 -0.82 -20.74 -7.98
CA LYS A 245 0.23 -20.78 -9.01
C LYS A 245 -0.35 -20.91 -10.43
N GLU A 246 -1.55 -21.47 -10.54
CA GLU A 246 -2.27 -21.68 -11.79
C GLU A 246 -2.93 -20.38 -12.31
N GLN A 247 -3.08 -19.36 -11.46
CA GLN A 247 -3.61 -18.06 -11.87
C GLN A 247 -2.51 -17.18 -12.43
N ALA A 248 -2.85 -16.44 -13.50
CA ALA A 248 -2.00 -15.38 -14.02
C ALA A 248 -1.64 -14.36 -12.93
N GLN A 249 -0.42 -13.84 -13.01
CA GLN A 249 0.08 -12.80 -12.11
C GLN A 249 -0.88 -11.61 -12.05
N THR A 250 -1.04 -11.02 -10.87
CA THR A 250 -1.82 -9.80 -10.71
C THR A 250 -1.14 -8.69 -11.53
N ALA A 251 -1.89 -7.97 -12.36
CA ALA A 251 -1.32 -6.83 -13.05
C ALA A 251 -1.02 -5.72 -12.03
N PHE A 252 0.16 -5.10 -12.14
CA PHE A 252 0.59 -4.00 -11.28
C PHE A 252 1.03 -2.82 -12.13
N LEU A 253 0.45 -1.66 -11.85
CA LEU A 253 0.88 -0.40 -12.44
C LEU A 253 0.95 0.66 -11.36
N CYS A 254 2.12 1.30 -11.29
CA CYS A 254 2.43 2.29 -10.28
C CYS A 254 3.05 3.49 -10.97
N GLU A 255 2.41 4.66 -10.86
CA GLU A 255 2.88 5.89 -11.48
C GLU A 255 3.57 6.78 -10.43
N GLN A 256 4.75 7.28 -10.77
CA GLN A 256 5.44 8.41 -10.14
C GLN A 256 6.15 9.20 -11.24
N PRO A 257 6.51 10.47 -10.97
CA PRO A 257 7.40 11.21 -11.84
C PRO A 257 8.64 10.40 -12.23
N GLN A 258 9.09 10.54 -13.48
CA GLN A 258 10.36 9.96 -13.91
C GLN A 258 11.49 10.46 -13.01
N ASP A 259 12.47 9.61 -12.76
CA ASP A 259 13.67 9.99 -12.04
C ASP A 259 14.35 11.20 -12.73
N PRO A 260 14.52 12.34 -12.04
CA PRO A 260 15.24 13.50 -12.56
C PRO A 260 16.64 13.19 -13.11
N ALA A 261 17.33 12.19 -12.57
CA ALA A 261 18.66 11.78 -13.03
C ALA A 261 18.65 11.16 -14.44
N GLU A 262 17.50 10.73 -14.95
CA GLU A 262 17.39 10.10 -16.28
C GLU A 262 17.19 11.12 -17.42
N TYR A 263 16.67 12.32 -17.13
CA TYR A 263 16.30 13.29 -18.16
C TYR A 263 16.92 14.68 -17.98
N ARG A 264 17.50 14.99 -16.81
CA ARG A 264 18.21 16.27 -16.57
C ARG A 264 19.68 16.14 -16.89
N LYS A 265 20.33 17.30 -17.10
CA LYS A 265 21.77 17.38 -17.31
C LYS A 265 22.51 16.96 -16.04
N LYS A 266 23.67 16.33 -16.20
CA LYS A 266 24.47 15.82 -15.07
C LYS A 266 24.82 16.93 -14.08
N GLU A 267 25.17 18.12 -14.56
CA GLU A 267 25.54 19.26 -13.71
C GLU A 267 24.37 19.69 -12.82
N ASP A 268 23.14 19.69 -13.36
CA ASP A 268 21.92 20.03 -12.63
C ASP A 268 21.57 18.97 -11.58
N VAL A 269 21.76 17.69 -11.91
CA VAL A 269 21.57 16.57 -10.98
C VAL A 269 22.60 16.61 -9.86
N ASP A 270 23.87 16.85 -10.21
CA ASP A 270 24.97 16.92 -9.25
C ASP A 270 24.82 18.14 -8.32
N GLU A 271 24.30 19.27 -8.79
CA GLU A 271 24.01 20.45 -7.97
C GLU A 271 22.84 20.23 -7.01
N HIS A 272 21.71 19.73 -7.51
CA HIS A 272 20.46 19.72 -6.74
C HIS A 272 20.22 18.42 -5.96
N GLN A 273 20.89 17.32 -6.33
CA GLN A 273 20.75 16.02 -5.68
C GLN A 273 19.27 15.62 -5.52
N TYR A 274 18.50 15.75 -6.61
CA TYR A 274 17.06 15.48 -6.64
C TYR A 274 16.74 14.12 -6.02
N PHE A 275 15.65 14.01 -5.26
CA PHE A 275 15.16 12.73 -4.72
C PHE A 275 14.22 12.00 -5.71
N SER A 276 14.22 10.67 -5.68
CA SER A 276 13.31 9.83 -6.48
C SER A 276 12.85 8.60 -5.71
N MET A 277 11.54 8.32 -5.72
CA MET A 277 11.00 7.09 -5.13
C MET A 277 11.56 5.83 -5.79
N TRP A 278 11.89 5.91 -7.08
CA TRP A 278 12.46 4.79 -7.85
C TRP A 278 13.87 4.40 -7.41
N ARG A 279 14.57 5.26 -6.66
CA ARG A 279 15.92 4.94 -6.14
C ARG A 279 15.91 4.41 -4.71
N THR A 280 14.78 4.50 -4.02
CA THR A 280 14.65 3.97 -2.65
C THR A 280 14.93 2.47 -2.59
N GLN A 281 15.51 2.02 -1.48
CA GLN A 281 15.83 0.60 -1.30
C GLN A 281 14.56 -0.26 -1.24
N GLU A 282 13.45 0.29 -0.73
CA GLU A 282 12.15 -0.39 -0.68
C GLU A 282 11.61 -0.67 -2.07
N TRP A 283 11.68 0.31 -2.99
CA TRP A 283 11.31 0.08 -4.39
C TRP A 283 12.23 -0.95 -5.05
N LYS A 284 13.55 -0.82 -4.91
CA LYS A 284 14.52 -1.77 -5.48
C LYS A 284 14.27 -3.21 -5.01
N SER A 285 14.03 -3.39 -3.70
CA SER A 285 13.78 -4.70 -3.11
C SER A 285 12.43 -5.27 -3.56
N PHE A 286 11.39 -4.42 -3.67
CA PHE A 286 10.11 -4.81 -4.26
C PHE A 286 10.25 -5.22 -5.73
N GLN A 287 11.00 -4.43 -6.51
CA GLN A 287 11.25 -4.68 -7.92
C GLN A 287 11.94 -6.02 -8.13
N GLU A 288 12.98 -6.32 -7.34
CA GLU A 288 13.67 -7.60 -7.36
C GLU A 288 12.74 -8.75 -6.94
N ALA A 289 12.01 -8.60 -5.83
CA ALA A 289 11.16 -9.65 -5.29
C ALA A 289 10.03 -10.08 -6.23
N TYR A 290 9.53 -9.17 -7.06
CA TYR A 290 8.38 -9.41 -7.94
C TYR A 290 8.66 -9.23 -9.43
N ASN A 291 9.93 -9.03 -9.81
CA ASN A 291 10.36 -8.77 -11.18
C ASN A 291 9.56 -7.62 -11.84
N ALA A 292 9.32 -6.55 -11.07
CA ALA A 292 8.64 -5.37 -11.60
C ALA A 292 9.54 -4.67 -12.62
N LYS A 293 8.93 -4.06 -13.64
CA LYS A 293 9.65 -3.35 -14.70
C LYS A 293 9.27 -1.87 -14.66
N LEU A 294 10.28 -1.02 -14.79
CA LEU A 294 10.09 0.40 -15.02
C LEU A 294 9.94 0.65 -16.52
N ILE A 295 8.95 1.46 -16.87
CA ILE A 295 8.73 1.94 -18.23
C ILE A 295 8.53 3.45 -18.13
N SER A 296 9.28 4.21 -18.92
CA SER A 296 9.19 5.67 -18.96
C SER A 296 8.39 6.12 -20.19
N PHE A 297 7.56 7.14 -19.99
CA PHE A 297 6.76 7.77 -21.06
C PHE A 297 6.79 9.30 -20.88
N ASP A 298 7.03 10.02 -21.96
CA ASP A 298 6.97 11.49 -21.96
C ASP A 298 5.51 11.97 -22.00
N GLN A 299 5.02 12.44 -20.85
CA GLN A 299 3.66 12.96 -20.71
C GLN A 299 3.47 14.33 -21.39
N GLY A 300 4.55 15.10 -21.64
CA GLY A 300 4.49 16.43 -22.25
C GLY A 300 4.22 16.39 -23.76
N LEU A 301 4.77 15.40 -24.47
CA LEU A 301 4.57 15.24 -25.91
C LEU A 301 3.11 14.87 -26.27
N GLN A 302 2.43 14.15 -25.38
CA GLN A 302 1.01 13.79 -25.54
C GLN A 302 0.06 14.97 -25.30
N LEU A 303 0.43 15.89 -24.40
CA LEU A 303 -0.34 17.11 -24.12
C LEU A 303 -0.22 18.14 -25.25
N LEU A 304 0.95 18.27 -25.89
CA LEU A 304 1.17 19.20 -27.02
C LEU A 304 0.41 18.81 -28.29
N LYS A 305 0.13 17.52 -28.51
CA LYS A 305 -0.75 17.09 -29.61
C LYS A 305 -2.23 17.33 -29.35
N GLN A 306 -2.65 17.46 -28.08
CA GLN A 306 -4.03 17.76 -27.71
C GLN A 306 -4.33 19.27 -27.66
N SER A 307 -3.32 20.11 -27.44
CA SER A 307 -3.50 21.58 -27.38
C SER A 307 -3.69 22.25 -28.74
N ALA A 308 -3.38 21.58 -29.85
CA ALA A 308 -3.67 22.08 -31.20
C ALA A 308 -5.17 22.06 -31.56
N ASP A 309 -5.96 21.21 -30.89
CA ASP A 309 -7.40 21.03 -31.15
C ASP A 309 -8.30 21.56 -30.01
N GLY A 310 -7.80 22.55 -29.27
CA GLY A 310 -8.54 23.45 -28.38
C GLY A 310 -9.69 22.83 -27.58
N PHE A 311 -9.44 22.13 -26.48
CA PHE A 311 -10.37 21.98 -25.34
C PHE A 311 -9.62 21.48 -24.09
N ALA A 312 -10.04 22.00 -22.92
CA ALA A 312 -9.70 21.67 -21.53
C ALA A 312 -8.71 20.53 -21.23
N VAL A 313 -7.78 20.81 -20.31
CA VAL A 313 -6.86 19.86 -19.66
C VAL A 313 -7.59 18.57 -19.27
N LYS A 314 -7.46 17.54 -20.09
CA LYS A 314 -7.85 16.17 -19.77
C LYS A 314 -6.59 15.40 -19.40
N ARG A 315 -6.52 14.93 -18.15
CA ARG A 315 -5.62 13.85 -17.74
C ARG A 315 -5.70 12.71 -18.76
N LEU A 316 -4.56 12.10 -19.05
CA LEU A 316 -4.36 10.99 -19.97
C LEU A 316 -5.58 10.05 -20.04
N HIS A 317 -6.26 10.09 -21.19
CA HIS A 317 -7.30 9.13 -21.53
C HIS A 317 -6.63 7.80 -21.88
N VAL A 318 -7.10 6.73 -21.25
CA VAL A 318 -6.83 5.28 -21.42
C VAL A 318 -6.97 4.73 -22.86
N LYS A 319 -7.07 5.58 -23.89
CA LYS A 319 -7.10 5.13 -25.29
C LYS A 319 -5.76 4.49 -25.71
N ASP A 320 -4.69 4.75 -24.97
CA ASP A 320 -3.35 4.19 -25.19
C ASP A 320 -3.13 2.81 -24.53
N LEU A 321 -4.13 2.27 -23.80
CA LEU A 321 -4.07 0.93 -23.20
C LEU A 321 -4.08 -0.23 -24.22
N LYS A 322 -4.17 0.05 -25.53
CA LYS A 322 -4.01 -0.98 -26.58
C LYS A 322 -2.60 -1.60 -26.58
N ILE A 323 -1.59 -0.88 -26.10
CA ILE A 323 -0.22 -1.40 -25.93
C ILE A 323 -0.16 -2.40 -24.76
N LEU A 324 -0.94 -2.17 -23.71
CA LEU A 324 -1.01 -3.05 -22.53
C LEU A 324 -1.66 -4.41 -22.82
N LEU A 325 -2.58 -4.50 -23.79
CA LEU A 325 -3.15 -5.77 -24.25
C LEU A 325 -2.17 -6.56 -25.16
N ALA A 326 -1.22 -5.90 -25.81
CA ALA A 326 -0.25 -6.54 -26.71
C ALA A 326 0.95 -7.17 -25.98
N LEU A 327 1.24 -6.76 -24.74
CA LEU A 327 2.35 -7.29 -23.92
C LEU A 327 2.05 -8.64 -23.24
N PHE A 328 0.89 -9.26 -23.49
CA PHE A 328 0.45 -10.52 -22.88
C PHE A 328 0.56 -11.73 -23.82
N THR A 329 1.72 -11.95 -24.45
CA THR A 329 2.08 -13.24 -25.09
C THR A 329 3.39 -13.78 -24.49
N PRO A 330 3.46 -15.04 -24.03
CA PRO A 330 4.61 -15.54 -23.26
C PRO A 330 5.69 -16.14 -24.17
N MET A 331 6.96 -15.88 -23.89
CA MET A 331 8.07 -16.60 -24.53
C MET A 331 9.20 -16.96 -23.54
N MET A 332 9.70 -18.17 -23.76
CA MET A 332 10.57 -19.02 -22.96
C MET A 332 12.08 -18.68 -22.96
N MET A 333 12.77 -19.30 -21.99
CA MET A 333 14.01 -20.12 -22.04
C MET A 333 14.95 -19.71 -20.90
N SER A 334 15.40 -20.55 -19.95
CA SER A 334 16.00 -21.90 -19.96
C SER A 334 17.27 -22.01 -20.80
N ASP A 335 18.41 -21.64 -20.20
CA ASP A 335 19.65 -22.45 -20.13
C ASP A 335 20.87 -21.55 -19.91
N LEU A 336 21.68 -21.90 -18.89
CA LEU A 336 23.15 -21.82 -18.87
C LEU A 336 23.66 -21.90 -17.43
N LEU A 337 24.04 -23.09 -16.96
CA LEU A 337 24.99 -23.25 -15.86
C LEU A 337 25.69 -24.62 -15.94
N ASN A 338 27.02 -24.60 -15.95
CA ASN A 338 28.01 -25.64 -15.59
C ASN A 338 29.39 -24.94 -15.72
N ASN A 339 30.44 -25.08 -14.90
CA ASN A 339 30.83 -25.93 -13.77
C ASN A 339 31.93 -25.19 -12.97
N ASN A 340 32.04 -25.36 -11.64
CA ASN A 340 33.32 -25.30 -10.92
C ASN A 340 33.22 -25.86 -9.49
N LEU A 341 34.10 -26.80 -9.11
CA LEU A 341 33.97 -27.63 -7.90
C LEU A 341 34.40 -26.93 -6.59
N GLU A 342 35.19 -25.85 -6.65
CA GLU A 342 35.46 -24.99 -5.48
C GLU A 342 34.30 -24.05 -5.16
N MET A 343 33.55 -23.64 -6.19
CA MET A 343 32.30 -22.89 -6.05
C MET A 343 31.23 -23.73 -5.35
N VAL A 344 31.26 -25.07 -5.47
CA VAL A 344 30.29 -25.99 -4.84
C VAL A 344 30.43 -26.00 -3.31
N ASN A 345 31.64 -25.87 -2.75
CA ASN A 345 31.81 -25.82 -1.29
C ASN A 345 31.43 -24.47 -0.69
N HIS A 346 31.71 -23.36 -1.39
CA HIS A 346 31.23 -22.03 -1.02
C HIS A 346 29.70 -21.91 -1.20
N LEU A 347 29.17 -22.46 -2.30
CA LEU A 347 27.74 -22.59 -2.55
C LEU A 347 27.05 -23.53 -1.58
N ASN A 348 27.70 -24.55 -1.03
CA ASN A 348 27.11 -25.43 -0.02
C ASN A 348 26.99 -24.75 1.35
N ASN A 349 27.96 -23.91 1.73
CA ASN A 349 27.84 -23.07 2.92
C ASN A 349 26.81 -21.95 2.72
N MET A 350 26.82 -21.28 1.56
CA MET A 350 25.76 -20.36 1.16
C MET A 350 24.42 -21.07 1.02
N LEU A 351 24.34 -22.32 0.54
CA LEU A 351 23.13 -23.12 0.43
C LEU A 351 22.68 -23.57 1.80
N ASN A 352 23.55 -23.80 2.78
CA ASN A 352 23.13 -24.09 4.15
C ASN A 352 22.62 -22.83 4.85
N GLU A 353 23.23 -21.68 4.61
CA GLU A 353 22.74 -20.39 5.09
C GLU A 353 21.45 -19.97 4.38
N ILE A 354 21.37 -20.17 3.07
CA ILE A 354 20.18 -20.01 2.23
C ILE A 354 19.16 -21.05 2.60
N ASN A 355 19.49 -22.30 2.92
CA ASN A 355 18.54 -23.35 3.31
C ASN A 355 18.05 -23.13 4.73
N ASN A 356 18.85 -22.55 5.63
CA ASN A 356 18.39 -22.08 6.93
C ASN A 356 17.50 -20.83 6.77
N LYS A 357 17.89 -19.85 5.95
CA LYS A 357 17.05 -18.69 5.58
C LYS A 357 15.81 -19.12 4.79
N ARG A 358 15.87 -20.19 3.99
CA ARG A 358 14.82 -20.75 3.13
C ARG A 358 13.94 -21.72 3.89
N ALA A 359 14.42 -22.40 4.92
CA ALA A 359 13.64 -23.16 5.89
C ALA A 359 12.91 -22.20 6.83
N MET A 360 13.58 -21.12 7.27
CA MET A 360 12.95 -20.01 7.99
C MET A 360 11.92 -19.31 7.11
N LYS A 361 12.23 -19.00 5.85
CA LYS A 361 11.30 -18.45 4.83
C LYS A 361 10.20 -19.43 4.42
N LEU A 362 10.45 -20.74 4.33
CA LEU A 362 9.41 -21.75 4.09
C LEU A 362 8.47 -21.85 5.27
N ASN A 363 9.01 -21.80 6.49
CA ASN A 363 8.21 -21.83 7.72
C ASN A 363 7.40 -20.54 7.86
N MET A 364 8.00 -19.38 7.58
CA MET A 364 7.29 -18.09 7.52
C MET A 364 6.24 -18.06 6.41
N ASN A 365 6.54 -18.52 5.20
CA ASN A 365 5.57 -18.60 4.11
C ASN A 365 4.44 -19.57 4.43
N LYS A 366 4.73 -20.70 5.09
CA LYS A 366 3.69 -21.67 5.51
C LYS A 366 2.79 -21.08 6.60
N VAL A 367 3.36 -20.42 7.61
CA VAL A 367 2.61 -19.73 8.66
C VAL A 367 1.81 -18.56 8.06
N PHE A 368 2.41 -17.77 7.16
CA PHE A 368 1.74 -16.67 6.47
C PHE A 368 0.57 -17.16 5.63
N LEU A 369 0.75 -18.21 4.82
CA LEU A 369 -0.32 -18.81 4.03
C LEU A 369 -1.42 -19.42 4.90
N GLN A 370 -1.08 -20.04 6.04
CA GLN A 370 -2.08 -20.55 7.01
C GLN A 370 -2.90 -19.40 7.61
N VAL A 371 -2.25 -18.29 7.93
CA VAL A 371 -2.86 -17.09 8.49
C VAL A 371 -3.72 -16.36 7.44
N LEU A 372 -3.27 -16.29 6.20
CA LEU A 372 -4.06 -15.80 5.06
C LEU A 372 -5.23 -16.73 4.70
N HIS A 373 -5.08 -18.04 4.90
CA HIS A 373 -6.17 -18.98 4.81
C HIS A 373 -7.20 -18.74 5.92
N LYS A 374 -6.77 -18.43 7.16
CA LYS A 374 -7.68 -17.97 8.23
C LYS A 374 -8.40 -16.67 7.86
N MET A 375 -7.71 -15.69 7.27
CA MET A 375 -8.35 -14.47 6.78
C MET A 375 -9.39 -14.78 5.70
N ASN A 376 -9.05 -15.64 4.74
CA ASN A 376 -10.00 -16.13 3.76
C ASN A 376 -11.16 -16.90 4.40
N LEU A 377 -10.94 -17.73 5.43
CA LEU A 377 -12.01 -18.45 6.15
C LEU A 377 -12.92 -17.52 6.95
N ILE A 378 -12.37 -16.47 7.55
CA ILE A 378 -13.14 -15.39 8.19
C ILE A 378 -14.05 -14.76 7.14
N LEU A 379 -13.51 -14.43 5.96
CA LEU A 379 -14.25 -13.85 4.83
C LEU A 379 -15.18 -14.86 4.11
N SER A 380 -14.87 -16.16 4.12
CA SER A 380 -15.50 -17.21 3.31
C SER A 380 -16.46 -18.11 4.07
N LYS A 381 -16.67 -17.92 5.38
CA LYS A 381 -17.79 -18.53 6.10
C LYS A 381 -19.11 -18.01 5.50
N LYS A 382 -19.52 -18.69 4.42
CA LYS A 382 -20.56 -18.40 3.43
C LYS A 382 -21.96 -18.14 3.99
N ASN A 383 -22.19 -18.26 5.30
CA ASN A 383 -23.48 -18.01 5.93
C ASN A 383 -23.46 -17.00 7.09
N ARG A 384 -22.30 -16.53 7.57
CA ARG A 384 -22.24 -15.43 8.55
C ARG A 384 -22.15 -14.06 7.86
N PHE A 385 -21.46 -13.94 6.73
CA PHE A 385 -21.37 -12.64 6.02
C PHE A 385 -22.69 -12.20 5.35
N LEU A 386 -23.64 -13.09 5.09
CA LEU A 386 -24.99 -12.73 4.62
C LEU A 386 -25.96 -12.37 5.77
N THR A 387 -25.70 -12.83 6.99
CA THR A 387 -26.50 -12.52 8.20
C THR A 387 -25.95 -11.32 8.99
N LEU A 388 -24.63 -11.09 8.98
CA LEU A 388 -23.96 -9.95 9.65
C LEU A 388 -24.32 -8.58 9.04
N TRP A 389 -25.01 -8.54 7.88
CA TRP A 389 -25.36 -7.30 7.17
C TRP A 389 -26.88 -7.14 6.98
N LYS A 390 -27.67 -7.72 7.89
CA LYS A 390 -29.13 -7.56 8.00
C LYS A 390 -29.52 -6.60 9.15
N MET A 391 -29.11 -5.33 9.11
CA MET A 391 -29.76 -4.21 9.84
C MET A 391 -29.33 -2.92 9.11
N LYS A 392 -30.12 -1.93 8.71
CA LYS A 392 -31.56 -1.67 8.65
C LYS A 392 -31.95 -1.44 7.17
N THR A 393 -33.20 -1.74 6.83
CA THR A 393 -33.91 -1.23 5.64
C THR A 393 -33.94 0.29 5.62
#